data_AF-A0A9R1A0U5-F1
#
_entry.id   AF-A0A9R1A0U5-F1
#
_cell.length_a   1.000
_cell.length_b   1.000
_cell.length_c   1.000
_cell.angle_alpha   90.00
_cell.angle_beta   90.00
_cell.angle_gamma   90.00
#
_symmetry.space_group_name_H-M   'P 1'
#
loop_
_entity.id
_entity.type
_entity.pdbx_description
1 polymer ?
#
loop_
_entity_poly.entity_id
_entity_poly.type
_entity_poly.pdbx_seq_one_letter_code
_entity_poly.pdbx_strand_id
1 'polypeptide(L)'
;MRRWREKIRSSTPLHVVDLTEILSIFGLVASLIYLLSFFGIAFVQSIVSSSDEDEDFLVGPPAVPAPAQCGLLGGADAVLSELKAFLEDPANFDTLSVVFNRSSRFGRLQGVQCAMAGRNLYMRFSCSTGDAMGMNMISKGVQNVLDYLQDDFPDMDVISISGNFCSDKKPAAVNWIEGRGKSVVCEAVIKEEIVKKVLKTNVQSLVELNVIKNLAGSAVAGALGGFNAHASNIVTAIFIATGQDPAQNVESSQCITMLEAVNDGKDLHISVTMPSIEVGTVGGGTQLASQSACLDLLGVKGANRESPGSNARLLATVVAGGVLAGELSLLSALAAGQLVKSHMKYNRSSRDMSKAASLSS
;
A
#
# COMPACT_ATOMS: atom_id res chain seq x y z
N MET A 1 29.13 4.94 6.08
CA MET A 1 28.79 6.23 5.42
C MET A 1 29.64 7.46 5.86
N ARG A 2 30.79 7.33 6.57
CA ARG A 2 31.66 8.49 6.88
C ARG A 2 32.82 8.73 5.89
N ARG A 3 33.14 7.74 5.04
CA ARG A 3 34.37 7.71 4.23
C ARG A 3 34.25 8.31 2.82
N TRP A 4 33.06 8.32 2.23
CA TRP A 4 32.83 8.95 0.92
C TRP A 4 33.06 10.46 0.95
N ARG A 5 32.69 11.13 2.05
CA ARG A 5 33.02 12.55 2.28
C ARG A 5 34.51 12.82 2.40
N GLU A 6 35.31 11.84 2.81
CA GLU A 6 36.77 11.98 2.92
C GLU A 6 37.42 11.81 1.55
N LYS A 7 37.01 10.82 0.75
CA LYS A 7 37.50 10.62 -0.62
C LYS A 7 37.27 11.82 -1.53
N ILE A 8 36.14 12.51 -1.39
CA ILE A 8 35.84 13.75 -2.14
C ILE A 8 36.71 14.93 -1.66
N ARG A 9 37.14 14.94 -0.39
CA ARG A 9 37.96 16.02 0.19
C ARG A 9 39.45 15.91 -0.08
N SER A 10 39.98 14.69 -0.29
CA SER A 10 41.41 14.42 -0.43
C SER A 10 41.86 14.16 -1.87
N SER A 11 40.99 14.37 -2.87
CA SER A 11 41.22 14.05 -4.29
C SER A 11 41.80 12.64 -4.51
N THR A 12 41.49 11.71 -3.61
CA THR A 12 41.94 10.33 -3.71
C THR A 12 41.11 9.68 -4.81
N PRO A 13 41.73 9.13 -5.86
CA PRO A 13 40.98 8.75 -7.04
C PRO A 13 39.95 7.66 -6.72
N LEU A 14 38.74 7.82 -7.24
CA LEU A 14 37.53 7.07 -6.86
C LEU A 14 37.61 5.54 -7.04
N HIS A 15 38.68 5.00 -7.62
CA HIS A 15 38.83 3.58 -7.91
C HIS A 15 39.38 2.73 -6.74
N VAL A 16 39.71 3.33 -5.59
CA VAL A 16 40.15 2.58 -4.41
C VAL A 16 38.93 2.22 -3.55
N VAL A 17 38.27 1.13 -3.90
CA VAL A 17 37.11 0.56 -3.17
C VAL A 17 37.64 -0.34 -2.05
N ASP A 18 37.25 -0.10 -0.80
CA ASP A 18 37.63 -0.99 0.30
C ASP A 18 36.76 -2.26 0.36
N LEU A 19 37.21 -3.30 1.08
CA LEU A 19 36.53 -4.60 1.13
C LEU A 19 35.04 -4.46 1.55
N THR A 20 34.73 -3.53 2.45
CA THR A 20 33.37 -3.25 2.91
C THR A 20 32.51 -2.60 1.83
N GLU A 21 33.08 -1.69 1.06
CA GLU A 21 32.43 -1.05 -0.08
C GLU A 21 32.21 -2.07 -1.22
N ILE A 22 33.18 -2.97 -1.47
CA ILE A 22 33.04 -4.09 -2.40
C ILE A 22 31.88 -4.98 -1.97
N LEU A 23 31.81 -5.39 -0.70
CA LEU A 23 30.71 -6.20 -0.17
C LEU A 23 29.34 -5.50 -0.28
N SER A 24 29.30 -4.18 -0.09
CA SER A 24 28.08 -3.39 -0.23
C SER A 24 27.61 -3.28 -1.69
N ILE A 25 28.55 -3.09 -2.62
CA ILE A 25 28.27 -3.09 -4.06
C ILE A 25 27.81 -4.49 -4.50
N PHE A 26 28.46 -5.56 -4.03
CA PHE A 26 28.03 -6.93 -4.28
C PHE A 26 26.63 -7.18 -3.73
N GLY A 27 26.32 -6.72 -2.51
CA GLY A 27 24.97 -6.82 -1.94
C GLY A 27 23.92 -6.06 -2.75
N LEU A 28 24.25 -4.87 -3.23
CA LEU A 28 23.38 -4.05 -4.08
C LEU A 28 23.12 -4.72 -5.45
N VAL A 29 24.18 -5.19 -6.10
CA VAL A 29 24.09 -5.87 -7.40
C VAL A 29 23.38 -7.22 -7.27
N ALA A 30 23.65 -7.99 -6.21
CA ALA A 30 22.94 -9.23 -5.93
C ALA A 30 21.45 -8.98 -5.63
N SER A 31 21.11 -7.90 -4.92
CA SER A 31 19.72 -7.50 -4.68
C SER A 31 19.02 -7.08 -5.98
N LEU A 32 19.72 -6.34 -6.84
CA LEU A 32 19.23 -5.97 -8.17
C LEU A 32 19.01 -7.19 -9.06
N ILE A 33 19.96 -8.14 -9.09
CA ILE A 33 19.83 -9.39 -9.84
C ILE A 33 18.69 -10.23 -9.26
N TYR A 34 18.57 -10.34 -7.93
CA TYR A 34 17.46 -11.05 -7.29
C TYR A 34 16.11 -10.44 -7.66
N LEU A 35 15.97 -9.11 -7.60
CA LEU A 35 14.76 -8.41 -8.04
C LEU A 35 14.49 -8.65 -9.52
N LEU A 36 15.49 -8.50 -10.39
CA LEU A 36 15.35 -8.76 -11.83
C LEU A 36 15.06 -10.24 -12.13
N SER A 37 15.52 -11.19 -11.32
CA SER A 37 15.25 -12.62 -11.52
C SER A 37 13.87 -13.01 -10.97
N PHE A 38 13.45 -12.39 -9.87
CA PHE A 38 12.13 -12.57 -9.29
C PHE A 38 11.02 -11.93 -10.14
N PHE A 39 11.29 -10.79 -10.78
CA PHE A 39 10.35 -10.09 -11.66
C PHE A 39 10.53 -10.40 -13.17
N GLY A 40 11.74 -10.77 -13.61
CA GLY A 40 12.10 -10.88 -15.03
C GLY A 40 11.87 -12.24 -15.68
N ILE A 41 11.49 -13.28 -14.91
CA ILE A 41 11.07 -14.57 -15.51
C ILE A 41 9.83 -14.38 -16.40
N ALA A 42 9.00 -13.37 -16.16
CA ALA A 42 7.88 -13.02 -17.03
C ALA A 42 8.29 -12.21 -18.29
N PHE A 43 9.43 -11.51 -18.25
CA PHE A 43 9.85 -10.60 -19.33
C PHE A 43 10.52 -11.33 -20.49
N VAL A 44 11.30 -12.38 -20.22
CA VAL A 44 12.05 -13.11 -21.25
C VAL A 44 11.15 -13.95 -22.17
N GLN A 45 9.96 -14.35 -21.71
CA GLN A 45 8.97 -15.04 -22.56
C GLN A 45 8.15 -14.09 -23.44
N SER A 46 8.07 -12.79 -23.11
CA SER A 46 7.28 -11.80 -23.87
C SER A 46 8.00 -11.20 -25.07
N ILE A 47 9.33 -11.39 -25.21
CA ILE A 47 10.12 -10.81 -26.31
C ILE A 47 10.04 -11.64 -27.61
N VAL A 48 9.33 -12.78 -27.60
CA VAL A 48 9.06 -13.58 -28.80
C VAL A 48 7.57 -13.54 -29.15
N SER A 49 7.04 -12.35 -29.44
CA SER A 49 5.89 -12.11 -30.33
C SER A 49 5.56 -10.63 -30.36
N SER A 50 5.76 -9.96 -31.49
CA SER A 50 5.17 -8.65 -31.76
C SER A 50 5.00 -8.42 -33.26
N SER A 51 3.79 -8.03 -33.65
CA SER A 51 3.42 -7.12 -34.75
C SER A 51 1.90 -7.18 -34.91
N ASP A 52 1.11 -6.12 -35.09
CA ASP A 52 1.25 -4.66 -35.10
C ASP A 52 -0.18 -4.08 -35.20
N GLU A 53 -0.27 -2.75 -35.03
CA GLU A 53 -1.19 -1.77 -35.65
C GLU A 53 -2.14 -0.95 -34.75
N ASP A 54 -2.07 0.36 -35.01
CA ASP A 54 -2.54 1.55 -34.26
C ASP A 54 -3.94 2.06 -34.71
N GLU A 55 -4.62 2.85 -33.85
CA GLU A 55 -4.95 4.29 -34.09
C GLU A 55 -6.04 4.89 -33.15
N ASP A 56 -5.67 6.05 -32.57
CA ASP A 56 -6.39 7.33 -32.35
C ASP A 56 -7.59 7.58 -31.41
N PHE A 57 -7.69 8.88 -31.09
CA PHE A 57 -8.00 9.54 -29.81
C PHE A 57 -9.41 10.21 -29.78
N LEU A 58 -9.99 10.46 -28.59
CA LEU A 58 -10.65 11.71 -28.13
C LEU A 58 -11.54 11.51 -26.87
N VAL A 59 -11.54 12.51 -25.98
CA VAL A 59 -12.18 12.52 -24.64
C VAL A 59 -13.45 13.37 -24.60
N GLY A 60 -14.44 12.96 -23.79
CA GLY A 60 -15.46 13.85 -23.19
C GLY A 60 -16.33 13.14 -22.12
N PRO A 61 -16.69 13.76 -20.97
CA PRO A 61 -17.62 13.20 -19.97
C PRO A 61 -18.94 14.02 -19.86
N PRO A 62 -19.94 13.64 -19.02
CA PRO A 62 -20.42 12.32 -18.60
C PRO A 62 -21.97 12.17 -18.71
N ALA A 63 -22.49 10.94 -18.62
CA ALA A 63 -23.81 10.65 -18.06
C ALA A 63 -23.86 9.18 -17.62
N VAL A 64 -24.52 8.89 -16.49
CA VAL A 64 -24.76 7.53 -15.99
C VAL A 64 -26.11 7.04 -16.51
N PRO A 65 -26.18 5.99 -17.35
CA PRO A 65 -27.43 5.31 -17.64
C PRO A 65 -27.50 3.96 -16.90
N ALA A 66 -28.71 3.58 -16.53
CA ALA A 66 -29.05 2.21 -16.11
C ALA A 66 -28.57 1.19 -17.18
N PRO A 67 -28.26 -0.08 -16.81
CA PRO A 67 -27.80 -1.07 -17.76
C PRO A 67 -28.84 -1.26 -18.88
N ALA A 68 -28.52 -0.75 -20.07
CA ALA A 68 -29.25 -1.06 -21.28
C ALA A 68 -28.81 -2.45 -21.74
N GLN A 69 -29.73 -3.41 -21.81
CA GLN A 69 -29.47 -4.64 -22.55
C GLN A 69 -29.30 -4.27 -24.02
N CYS A 70 -28.08 -4.43 -24.55
CA CYS A 70 -27.83 -4.30 -25.97
C CYS A 70 -28.46 -5.50 -26.69
N GLY A 71 -29.57 -5.28 -27.41
CA GLY A 71 -30.23 -6.32 -28.22
C GLY A 71 -29.46 -6.76 -29.47
N LEU A 72 -28.16 -6.44 -29.56
CA LEU A 72 -27.27 -6.71 -30.69
C LEU A 72 -26.05 -7.55 -30.30
N LEU A 73 -26.00 -8.12 -29.09
CA LEU A 73 -24.88 -8.95 -28.64
C LEU A 73 -24.76 -10.18 -29.55
N GLY A 74 -23.70 -10.21 -30.37
CA GLY A 74 -23.24 -11.43 -31.01
C GLY A 74 -22.78 -12.44 -29.94
N GLY A 75 -22.58 -13.70 -30.33
CA GLY A 75 -22.37 -14.80 -29.40
C GLY A 75 -21.30 -14.58 -28.32
N ALA A 76 -20.17 -13.94 -28.65
CA ALA A 76 -19.05 -13.74 -27.71
C ALA A 76 -19.38 -12.77 -26.56
N ASP A 77 -20.11 -11.68 -26.82
CA ASP A 77 -20.45 -10.70 -25.78
C ASP A 77 -21.53 -11.22 -24.82
N ALA A 78 -22.38 -12.14 -25.31
CA ALA A 78 -23.36 -12.85 -24.49
C ALA A 78 -22.68 -13.79 -23.49
N VAL A 79 -21.68 -14.56 -23.93
CA VAL A 79 -20.91 -15.51 -23.07
C VAL A 79 -20.10 -14.76 -22.01
N LEU A 80 -19.48 -13.63 -22.36
CA LEU A 80 -18.76 -12.81 -21.37
C LEU A 80 -19.69 -12.27 -20.27
N SER A 81 -20.87 -11.80 -20.67
CA SER A 81 -21.89 -11.29 -19.74
C SER A 81 -22.44 -12.41 -18.86
N GLU A 82 -22.60 -13.61 -19.41
CA GLU A 82 -22.99 -14.82 -18.67
C GLU A 82 -21.92 -15.23 -17.64
N LEU A 83 -20.64 -15.23 -18.02
CA LEU A 83 -19.54 -15.51 -17.08
C LEU A 83 -19.49 -14.50 -15.92
N LYS A 84 -19.66 -13.20 -16.23
CA LYS A 84 -19.77 -12.16 -15.20
C LYS A 84 -20.96 -12.42 -14.27
N ALA A 85 -22.13 -12.68 -14.84
CA ALA A 85 -23.33 -12.96 -14.06
C ALA A 85 -23.16 -14.21 -13.19
N PHE A 86 -22.56 -15.27 -13.72
CA PHE A 86 -22.26 -16.50 -12.98
C PHE A 86 -21.37 -16.25 -11.77
N LEU A 87 -20.29 -15.47 -11.94
CA LEU A 87 -19.33 -15.14 -10.88
C LEU A 87 -19.90 -14.26 -9.76
N GLU A 88 -20.85 -13.40 -10.09
CA GLU A 88 -21.46 -12.45 -9.15
C GLU A 88 -22.80 -12.93 -8.57
N ASP A 89 -23.35 -14.04 -9.09
CA ASP A 89 -24.59 -14.64 -8.58
C ASP A 89 -24.35 -15.28 -7.20
N PRO A 90 -25.06 -14.83 -6.15
CA PRO A 90 -25.00 -15.44 -4.83
C PRO A 90 -25.28 -16.95 -4.82
N ALA A 91 -26.07 -17.47 -5.78
CA ALA A 91 -26.36 -18.90 -5.88
C ALA A 91 -25.13 -19.76 -6.24
N ASN A 92 -24.16 -19.18 -6.95
CA ASN A 92 -22.94 -19.87 -7.37
C ASN A 92 -21.78 -19.67 -6.37
N PHE A 93 -21.91 -18.73 -5.43
CA PHE A 93 -20.84 -18.38 -4.49
C PHE A 93 -20.34 -19.57 -3.68
N ASP A 94 -21.22 -20.45 -3.21
CA ASP A 94 -20.83 -21.60 -2.39
C ASP A 94 -19.93 -22.57 -3.18
N THR A 95 -20.26 -22.82 -4.45
CA THR A 95 -19.46 -23.65 -5.36
C THR A 95 -18.08 -23.01 -5.59
N LEU A 96 -18.05 -21.73 -5.95
CA LEU A 96 -16.81 -20.97 -6.15
C LEU A 96 -15.95 -20.96 -4.88
N SER A 97 -16.58 -20.82 -3.71
CA SER A 97 -15.93 -20.84 -2.41
C SER A 97 -15.31 -22.20 -2.11
N VAL A 98 -16.01 -23.31 -2.36
CA VAL A 98 -15.45 -24.67 -2.21
C VAL A 98 -14.23 -24.87 -3.10
N VAL A 99 -14.32 -24.47 -4.38
CA VAL A 99 -13.23 -24.60 -5.35
C VAL A 99 -12.02 -23.74 -4.95
N PHE A 100 -12.23 -22.49 -4.53
CA PHE A 100 -11.18 -21.60 -4.06
C PHE A 100 -10.50 -22.15 -2.79
N ASN A 101 -11.32 -22.49 -1.78
CA ASN A 101 -10.87 -22.79 -0.42
C ASN A 101 -10.11 -24.12 -0.33
N ARG A 102 -10.26 -25.05 -1.29
CA ARG A 102 -9.54 -26.35 -1.29
C ARG A 102 -8.01 -26.19 -1.30
N SER A 103 -7.51 -25.03 -1.73
CA SER A 103 -6.08 -24.72 -1.79
C SER A 103 -5.44 -24.36 -0.44
N SER A 104 -6.24 -24.01 0.59
CA SER A 104 -5.73 -23.45 1.84
C SER A 104 -6.65 -23.66 3.04
N ARG A 105 -6.04 -23.94 4.20
CA ARG A 105 -6.77 -23.98 5.49
C ARG A 105 -7.22 -22.60 5.99
N PHE A 106 -6.58 -21.53 5.52
CA PHE A 106 -6.84 -20.15 5.96
C PHE A 106 -7.48 -19.27 4.89
N GLY A 107 -7.27 -19.61 3.62
CA GLY A 107 -7.84 -18.90 2.47
C GLY A 107 -9.35 -19.09 2.45
N ARG A 108 -10.12 -18.02 2.61
CA ARG A 108 -11.59 -18.07 2.49
C ARG A 108 -12.05 -17.01 1.52
N LEU A 109 -12.67 -17.43 0.42
CA LEU A 109 -13.33 -16.52 -0.52
C LEU A 109 -14.38 -15.68 0.22
N GLN A 110 -14.45 -14.39 -0.11
CA GLN A 110 -15.42 -13.43 0.44
C GLN A 110 -16.30 -12.85 -0.67
N GLY A 111 -15.78 -12.76 -1.90
CA GLY A 111 -16.54 -12.28 -3.05
C GLY A 111 -15.66 -12.21 -4.30
N VAL A 112 -16.32 -12.06 -5.45
CA VAL A 112 -15.67 -11.79 -6.73
C VAL A 112 -16.37 -10.58 -7.34
N GLN A 113 -15.61 -9.53 -7.64
CA GLN A 113 -16.11 -8.33 -8.32
C GLN A 113 -15.56 -8.32 -9.74
N CYS A 114 -16.42 -8.23 -10.74
CA CYS A 114 -16.02 -8.29 -12.13
C CYS A 114 -16.19 -6.95 -12.85
N ALA A 115 -15.21 -6.58 -13.67
CA ALA A 115 -15.29 -5.45 -14.60
C ALA A 115 -15.05 -5.92 -16.03
N MET A 116 -15.86 -5.46 -16.99
CA MET A 116 -15.71 -5.78 -18.41
C MET A 116 -15.06 -4.62 -19.16
N ALA A 117 -14.19 -4.94 -20.11
CA ALA A 117 -13.66 -3.98 -21.08
C ALA A 117 -13.60 -4.64 -22.47
N GLY A 118 -14.59 -4.35 -23.31
CA GLY A 118 -14.80 -5.10 -24.55
C GLY A 118 -14.99 -6.59 -24.26
N ARG A 119 -14.18 -7.44 -24.90
CA ARG A 119 -14.16 -8.90 -24.70
C ARG A 119 -13.38 -9.39 -23.47
N ASN A 120 -12.82 -8.49 -22.67
CA ASN A 120 -11.98 -8.86 -21.52
C ASN A 120 -12.79 -8.79 -20.22
N LEU A 121 -12.62 -9.81 -19.35
CA LEU A 121 -13.14 -9.82 -17.99
C LEU A 121 -12.01 -9.67 -16.97
N TYR A 122 -12.13 -8.67 -16.09
CA TYR A 122 -11.25 -8.48 -14.96
C TYR A 122 -11.96 -8.95 -13.69
N MET A 123 -11.45 -10.01 -13.07
CA MET A 123 -12.05 -10.62 -11.88
C MET A 123 -11.23 -10.26 -10.63
N ARG A 124 -11.86 -9.56 -9.67
CA ARG A 124 -11.24 -9.17 -8.41
C ARG A 124 -11.75 -10.06 -7.29
N PHE A 125 -10.93 -11.03 -6.91
CA PHE A 125 -11.21 -11.97 -5.83
C PHE A 125 -10.85 -11.37 -4.47
N SER A 126 -11.84 -11.26 -3.59
CA SER A 126 -11.67 -10.84 -2.19
C SER A 126 -11.66 -12.08 -1.30
N CYS A 127 -10.70 -12.18 -0.38
CA CYS A 127 -10.58 -13.34 0.49
C CYS A 127 -9.85 -13.04 1.81
N SER A 128 -10.17 -13.81 2.86
CA SER A 128 -9.42 -13.80 4.11
C SER A 128 -8.21 -14.74 4.02
N THR A 129 -7.11 -14.40 4.68
CA THR A 129 -5.81 -15.08 4.54
C THR A 129 -5.19 -15.52 5.87
N GLY A 130 -5.97 -15.47 6.96
CA GLY A 130 -5.46 -15.60 8.32
C GLY A 130 -4.44 -14.50 8.64
N ASP A 131 -3.32 -14.88 9.25
CA ASP A 131 -2.25 -13.95 9.65
C ASP A 131 -1.19 -13.71 8.57
N ALA A 132 -1.31 -14.36 7.40
CA ALA A 132 -0.46 -14.06 6.25
C ALA A 132 -0.98 -12.82 5.51
N MET A 133 -0.08 -12.07 4.87
CA MET A 133 -0.49 -11.00 3.94
C MET A 133 -1.30 -11.60 2.77
N GLY A 134 -0.83 -12.74 2.25
CA GLY A 134 -1.70 -13.69 1.55
C GLY A 134 -1.48 -13.87 0.05
N MET A 135 -0.68 -13.04 -0.63
CA MET A 135 -0.55 -13.06 -2.11
C MET A 135 -0.47 -14.47 -2.72
N ASN A 136 0.47 -15.31 -2.27
CA ASN A 136 0.64 -16.66 -2.82
C ASN A 136 -0.57 -17.58 -2.55
N MET A 137 -1.22 -17.41 -1.40
CA MET A 137 -2.42 -18.17 -1.03
C MET A 137 -3.59 -17.80 -1.92
N ILE A 138 -3.76 -16.50 -2.19
CA ILE A 138 -4.82 -15.97 -3.04
C ILE A 138 -4.62 -16.45 -4.47
N SER A 139 -3.42 -16.27 -5.06
CA SER A 139 -3.15 -16.68 -6.44
C SER A 139 -3.43 -18.16 -6.69
N LYS A 140 -3.13 -19.04 -5.72
CA LYS A 140 -3.42 -20.46 -5.82
C LYS A 140 -4.93 -20.76 -5.77
N GLY A 141 -5.66 -20.06 -4.90
CA GLY A 141 -7.12 -20.18 -4.82
C GLY A 141 -7.81 -19.70 -6.10
N VAL A 142 -7.35 -18.57 -6.65
CA VAL A 142 -7.84 -18.03 -7.92
C VAL A 142 -7.56 -18.99 -9.07
N GLN A 143 -6.36 -19.57 -9.17
CA GLN A 143 -6.05 -20.53 -10.22
C GLN A 143 -7.03 -21.71 -10.24
N ASN A 144 -7.38 -22.26 -9.08
CA ASN A 144 -8.36 -23.34 -9.01
C ASN A 144 -9.74 -22.95 -9.55
N VAL A 145 -10.16 -21.71 -9.30
CA VAL A 145 -11.44 -21.21 -9.80
C VAL A 145 -11.38 -21.00 -11.31
N LEU A 146 -10.28 -20.45 -11.82
CA LEU A 146 -10.07 -20.28 -13.26
C LEU A 146 -10.06 -21.63 -13.99
N ASP A 147 -9.39 -22.65 -13.44
CA ASP A 147 -9.39 -24.00 -14.00
C ASP A 147 -10.81 -24.61 -14.01
N TYR A 148 -11.58 -24.40 -12.93
CA TYR A 148 -12.97 -24.87 -12.84
C TYR A 148 -13.88 -24.18 -13.87
N LEU A 149 -13.71 -22.88 -14.09
CA LEU A 149 -14.52 -22.13 -15.05
C LEU A 149 -14.29 -22.56 -16.50
N GLN A 150 -13.11 -23.09 -16.84
CA GLN A 150 -12.82 -23.55 -18.20
C GLN A 150 -13.68 -24.75 -18.62
N ASP A 151 -14.23 -25.51 -17.68
CA ASP A 151 -15.13 -26.64 -17.99
C ASP A 151 -16.46 -26.15 -18.59
N ASP A 152 -17.05 -25.09 -18.01
CA ASP A 152 -18.33 -24.51 -18.43
C ASP A 152 -18.16 -23.37 -19.47
N PHE A 153 -16.98 -22.74 -19.50
CA PHE A 153 -16.61 -21.66 -20.42
C PHE A 153 -15.34 -22.04 -21.21
N PRO A 154 -15.39 -23.04 -22.11
CA PRO A 154 -14.21 -23.59 -22.79
C PRO A 154 -13.53 -22.59 -23.75
N ASP A 155 -14.27 -21.56 -24.18
CA ASP A 155 -13.74 -20.47 -25.01
C ASP A 155 -13.04 -19.37 -24.19
N MET A 156 -13.03 -19.47 -22.85
CA MET A 156 -12.34 -18.54 -21.97
C MET A 156 -10.83 -18.73 -22.04
N ASP A 157 -10.11 -17.69 -22.49
CA ASP A 157 -8.65 -17.65 -22.43
C ASP A 157 -8.15 -16.89 -21.20
N VAL A 158 -7.37 -17.55 -20.34
CA VAL A 158 -6.79 -16.95 -19.14
C VAL A 158 -5.47 -16.29 -19.51
N ILE A 159 -5.53 -15.00 -19.85
CA ILE A 159 -4.35 -14.21 -20.23
C ILE A 159 -3.36 -14.06 -19.07
N SER A 160 -3.85 -13.78 -17.86
CA SER A 160 -3.01 -13.59 -16.67
C SER A 160 -3.82 -13.70 -15.38
N ILE A 161 -3.23 -14.30 -14.33
CA ILE A 161 -3.78 -14.30 -12.97
C ILE A 161 -3.84 -12.88 -12.39
N SER A 162 -2.96 -11.98 -12.84
CA SER A 162 -2.89 -10.60 -12.38
C SER A 162 -3.07 -9.62 -13.54
N GLY A 163 -4.32 -9.25 -13.82
CA GLY A 163 -4.68 -8.21 -14.80
C GLY A 163 -4.61 -6.79 -14.26
N ASN A 164 -3.78 -6.52 -13.24
CA ASN A 164 -3.69 -5.23 -12.52
C ASN A 164 -4.96 -4.73 -11.82
N PHE A 165 -6.07 -5.48 -11.83
CA PHE A 165 -7.31 -5.14 -11.11
C PHE A 165 -7.30 -5.55 -9.63
N CYS A 166 -6.16 -5.98 -9.09
CA CYS A 166 -5.98 -6.27 -7.67
C CYS A 166 -6.14 -5.02 -6.79
N SER A 167 -5.39 -3.91 -6.92
CA SER A 167 -4.14 -3.65 -7.69
C SER A 167 -2.91 -3.72 -6.76
N ASP A 168 -1.83 -4.41 -7.14
CA ASP A 168 -0.65 -4.61 -6.26
C ASP A 168 0.54 -3.73 -6.64
N LYS A 169 1.06 -2.92 -5.71
CA LYS A 169 2.25 -2.07 -5.89
C LYS A 169 2.09 -0.99 -6.97
N LYS A 170 0.85 -0.59 -7.25
CA LYS A 170 0.47 0.52 -8.14
C LYS A 170 -0.66 1.34 -7.50
N PRO A 171 -0.62 2.68 -7.59
CA PRO A 171 -1.69 3.52 -7.10
C PRO A 171 -2.97 3.24 -7.92
N ALA A 172 -4.05 2.84 -7.25
CA ALA A 172 -5.31 2.51 -7.90
C ALA A 172 -6.52 2.91 -7.06
N ALA A 173 -7.55 3.44 -7.72
CA ALA A 173 -8.76 3.92 -7.06
C ALA A 173 -9.58 2.77 -6.47
N VAL A 174 -9.53 1.60 -7.08
CA VAL A 174 -10.23 0.40 -6.58
C VAL A 174 -9.77 0.03 -5.17
N ASN A 175 -8.48 0.18 -4.84
CA ASN A 175 -7.98 -0.08 -3.48
C ASN A 175 -8.46 0.97 -2.48
N TRP A 176 -8.61 2.22 -2.91
CA TRP A 176 -9.12 3.31 -2.08
C TRP A 176 -10.60 3.13 -1.75
N ILE A 177 -11.39 2.75 -2.75
CA ILE A 177 -12.85 2.68 -2.67
C ILE A 177 -13.30 1.35 -2.04
N GLU A 178 -12.77 0.24 -2.53
CA GLU A 178 -13.20 -1.12 -2.16
C GLU A 178 -12.31 -1.74 -1.07
N GLY A 179 -11.22 -1.07 -0.69
CA GLY A 179 -10.22 -1.58 0.25
C GLY A 179 -9.32 -2.67 -0.32
N ARG A 180 -8.22 -2.96 0.37
CA ARG A 180 -7.32 -4.10 0.08
C ARG A 180 -6.53 -4.50 1.33
N GLY A 181 -6.49 -5.79 1.68
CA GLY A 181 -5.83 -6.20 2.92
C GLY A 181 -6.67 -5.86 4.15
N LYS A 182 -6.29 -4.85 4.93
CA LYS A 182 -7.00 -4.42 6.14
C LYS A 182 -7.37 -2.94 6.04
N SER A 183 -8.68 -2.67 6.15
CA SER A 183 -9.20 -1.31 6.27
C SER A 183 -9.30 -0.94 7.74
N VAL A 184 -8.64 0.15 8.13
CA VAL A 184 -8.51 0.55 9.54
C VAL A 184 -8.85 2.03 9.70
N VAL A 185 -9.63 2.33 10.73
CA VAL A 185 -9.86 3.69 11.22
C VAL A 185 -9.26 3.78 12.63
N CYS A 186 -8.51 4.85 12.90
CA CYS A 186 -8.01 5.16 14.22
C CYS A 186 -8.37 6.60 14.55
N GLU A 187 -8.79 6.87 15.79
CA GLU A 187 -9.18 8.20 16.24
C GLU A 187 -8.73 8.49 17.67
N ALA A 188 -8.59 9.78 18.00
CA ALA A 188 -8.27 10.25 19.32
C ALA A 188 -8.83 11.65 19.58
N VAL A 189 -9.10 11.96 20.85
CA VAL A 189 -9.38 13.34 21.31
C VAL A 189 -8.20 13.86 22.12
N ILE A 190 -7.61 14.95 21.66
CA ILE A 190 -6.46 15.61 22.27
C ILE A 190 -6.94 16.86 23.00
N LYS A 191 -6.77 16.87 24.33
CA LYS A 191 -7.18 17.99 25.18
C LYS A 191 -6.44 19.28 24.82
N GLU A 192 -7.12 20.42 24.95
CA GLU A 192 -6.58 21.76 24.66
C GLU A 192 -5.19 21.98 25.27
N GLU A 193 -5.04 21.57 26.54
CA GLU A 193 -3.80 21.75 27.27
C GLU A 193 -2.63 20.97 26.65
N ILE A 194 -2.89 19.81 26.06
CA ILE A 194 -1.88 18.99 25.38
C ILE A 194 -1.54 19.61 24.02
N VAL A 195 -2.54 20.12 23.29
CA VAL A 195 -2.32 20.86 22.04
C VAL A 195 -1.40 22.06 22.27
N LYS A 196 -1.65 22.84 23.34
CA LYS A 196 -0.80 24.00 23.68
C LYS A 196 0.56 23.59 24.24
N LYS A 197 0.59 22.71 25.26
CA LYS A 197 1.81 22.39 26.02
C LYS A 197 2.74 21.44 25.26
N VAL A 198 2.23 20.47 24.50
CA VAL A 198 3.04 19.45 23.82
C VAL A 198 3.20 19.81 22.35
N LEU A 199 2.09 20.05 21.65
CA LEU A 199 2.07 20.29 20.20
C LEU A 199 2.48 21.72 19.82
N LYS A 200 2.52 22.63 20.80
CA LYS A 200 2.97 24.03 20.64
C LYS A 200 2.18 24.81 19.59
N THR A 201 0.89 24.50 19.48
CA THR A 201 -0.06 25.13 18.53
C THR A 201 -1.44 25.31 19.20
N ASN A 202 -2.47 25.62 18.42
CA ASN A 202 -3.87 25.67 18.85
C ASN A 202 -4.76 24.83 17.91
N VAL A 203 -5.97 24.48 18.38
CA VAL A 203 -6.92 23.63 17.66
C VAL A 203 -7.32 24.24 16.31
N GLN A 204 -7.67 25.52 16.30
CA GLN A 204 -8.14 26.20 15.09
C GLN A 204 -7.10 26.15 13.95
N SER A 205 -5.84 26.45 14.26
CA SER A 205 -4.76 26.39 13.28
C SER A 205 -4.51 24.99 12.74
N LEU A 206 -4.70 23.95 13.55
CA LEU A 206 -4.56 22.56 13.12
C LEU A 206 -5.70 22.14 12.18
N VAL A 207 -6.95 22.47 12.53
CA VAL A 207 -8.13 22.19 11.70
C VAL A 207 -8.02 22.92 10.37
N GLU A 208 -7.71 24.22 10.39
CA GLU A 208 -7.53 25.03 9.19
C GLU A 208 -6.41 24.48 8.29
N LEU A 209 -5.24 24.16 8.89
CA LEU A 209 -4.13 23.56 8.14
C LEU A 209 -4.52 22.22 7.51
N ASN A 210 -5.27 21.36 8.21
CA ASN A 210 -5.69 20.08 7.66
C ASN A 210 -6.59 20.27 6.44
N VAL A 211 -7.57 21.18 6.53
CA VAL A 211 -8.48 21.50 5.42
C VAL A 211 -7.70 22.03 4.22
N ILE A 212 -6.79 22.99 4.44
CA ILE A 212 -6.05 23.62 3.33
C ILE A 212 -5.01 22.66 2.75
N LYS A 213 -4.28 21.91 3.58
CA LYS A 213 -3.15 21.07 3.15
C LYS A 213 -3.58 19.68 2.70
N ASN A 214 -4.20 18.92 3.60
CA ASN A 214 -4.47 17.50 3.39
C ASN A 214 -5.73 17.28 2.52
N LEU A 215 -6.68 18.20 2.54
CA LEU A 215 -7.89 18.11 1.72
C LEU A 215 -7.76 18.94 0.44
N ALA A 216 -7.84 20.27 0.54
CA ALA A 216 -7.85 21.15 -0.62
C ALA A 216 -6.55 21.06 -1.44
N GLY A 217 -5.39 21.06 -0.78
CA GLY A 217 -4.08 20.92 -1.45
C GLY A 217 -3.95 19.59 -2.19
N SER A 218 -4.33 18.48 -1.56
CA SER A 218 -4.33 17.16 -2.20
C SER A 218 -5.34 17.07 -3.36
N ALA A 219 -6.51 17.72 -3.23
CA ALA A 219 -7.50 17.79 -4.31
C ALA A 219 -6.96 18.57 -5.53
N VAL A 220 -6.33 19.72 -5.30
CA VAL A 220 -5.66 20.51 -6.37
C VAL A 220 -4.54 19.71 -7.03
N ALA A 221 -3.82 18.89 -6.26
CA ALA A 221 -2.76 18.03 -6.79
C ALA A 221 -3.28 16.78 -7.54
N GLY A 222 -4.59 16.51 -7.55
CA GLY A 222 -5.16 15.29 -8.12
C GLY A 222 -4.70 14.03 -7.38
N ALA A 223 -4.46 14.11 -6.07
CA ALA A 223 -3.96 12.99 -5.28
C ALA A 223 -5.00 11.86 -5.16
N LEU A 224 -4.56 10.62 -5.37
CA LEU A 224 -5.40 9.42 -5.22
C LEU A 224 -5.11 8.75 -3.87
N GLY A 225 -6.04 8.88 -2.92
CA GLY A 225 -5.89 8.34 -1.55
C GLY A 225 -4.82 9.04 -0.70
N GLY A 226 -4.22 10.13 -1.20
CA GLY A 226 -3.15 10.90 -0.56
C GLY A 226 -3.63 12.11 0.23
N PHE A 227 -4.65 11.96 1.08
CA PHE A 227 -5.26 13.06 1.85
C PHE A 227 -4.67 13.15 3.27
N ASN A 228 -3.34 13.12 3.34
CA ASN A 228 -2.57 13.04 4.59
C ASN A 228 -1.25 13.84 4.48
N ALA A 229 -0.52 13.95 5.59
CA ALA A 229 0.75 14.66 5.62
C ALA A 229 1.93 13.77 5.27
N HIS A 230 2.08 12.61 5.93
CA HIS A 230 3.21 11.71 5.72
C HIS A 230 2.96 10.25 6.16
N ALA A 231 1.75 9.72 5.93
CA ALA A 231 1.42 8.33 6.29
C ALA A 231 2.46 7.32 5.76
N SER A 232 2.92 7.54 4.53
CA SER A 232 3.98 6.77 3.85
C SER A 232 5.28 6.62 4.65
N ASN A 233 5.71 7.66 5.38
CA ASN A 233 6.91 7.59 6.22
C ASN A 233 6.75 6.57 7.34
N ILE A 234 5.61 6.60 8.02
CA ILE A 234 5.35 5.74 9.17
C ILE A 234 5.11 4.30 8.72
N VAL A 235 4.29 4.12 7.67
CA VAL A 235 4.04 2.81 7.05
C VAL A 235 5.37 2.16 6.65
N THR A 236 6.22 2.87 5.88
CA THR A 236 7.51 2.35 5.44
C THR A 236 8.42 1.96 6.61
N ALA A 237 8.50 2.80 7.65
CA ALA A 237 9.34 2.53 8.82
C ALA A 237 8.90 1.26 9.56
N ILE A 238 7.59 1.12 9.80
CA ILE A 238 7.05 -0.07 10.47
C ILE A 238 7.19 -1.30 9.57
N PHE A 239 6.95 -1.17 8.26
CA PHE A 239 7.03 -2.27 7.30
C PHE A 239 8.44 -2.86 7.25
N ILE A 240 9.46 -2.01 7.14
CA ILE A 240 10.87 -2.45 7.14
C ILE A 240 11.23 -3.11 8.47
N ALA A 241 10.83 -2.51 9.60
CA ALA A 241 11.13 -3.03 10.93
C ALA A 241 10.47 -4.39 11.21
N THR A 242 9.26 -4.60 10.68
CA THR A 242 8.45 -5.79 10.97
C THR A 242 8.44 -6.83 9.83
N GLY A 243 9.26 -6.64 8.80
CA GLY A 243 9.46 -7.62 7.73
C GLY A 243 8.30 -7.75 6.74
N GLN A 244 7.55 -6.66 6.56
CA GLN A 244 6.53 -6.53 5.52
C GLN A 244 7.18 -6.25 4.17
N ASP A 245 6.39 -6.21 3.09
CA ASP A 245 6.87 -5.83 1.75
C ASP A 245 6.87 -4.30 1.59
N PRO A 246 8.03 -3.63 1.56
CA PRO A 246 8.07 -2.16 1.51
C PRO A 246 7.52 -1.58 0.21
N ALA A 247 7.43 -2.37 -0.87
CA ALA A 247 6.84 -1.91 -2.13
C ALA A 247 5.33 -1.72 -2.02
N GLN A 248 4.67 -2.43 -1.09
CA GLN A 248 3.23 -2.28 -0.82
C GLN A 248 2.91 -1.00 -0.04
N ASN A 249 3.91 -0.19 0.28
CA ASN A 249 3.69 1.17 0.81
C ASN A 249 2.89 2.04 -0.17
N VAL A 250 2.95 1.76 -1.49
CA VAL A 250 2.18 2.47 -2.52
C VAL A 250 0.68 2.45 -2.20
N GLU A 251 0.14 1.31 -1.81
CA GLU A 251 -1.27 1.15 -1.43
C GLU A 251 -1.48 1.36 0.07
N SER A 252 -0.59 0.79 0.89
CA SER A 252 -0.76 0.77 2.35
C SER A 252 -0.64 2.14 2.99
N SER A 253 -0.11 3.14 2.28
CA SER A 253 -0.06 4.53 2.75
C SER A 253 -1.22 5.40 2.28
N GLN A 254 -2.18 4.85 1.53
CA GLN A 254 -3.43 5.55 1.25
C GLN A 254 -4.13 5.85 2.58
N CYS A 255 -4.37 7.13 2.84
CA CYS A 255 -4.84 7.63 4.11
C CYS A 255 -5.56 8.97 3.92
N ILE A 256 -6.70 9.13 4.58
CA ILE A 256 -7.33 10.43 4.82
C ILE A 256 -7.24 10.78 6.30
N THR A 257 -6.72 11.97 6.57
CA THR A 257 -6.58 12.55 7.91
C THR A 257 -7.65 13.63 8.11
N MET A 258 -8.49 13.47 9.13
CA MET A 258 -9.55 14.42 9.47
C MET A 258 -9.30 15.00 10.85
N LEU A 259 -9.44 16.32 10.97
CA LEU A 259 -9.29 17.07 12.21
C LEU A 259 -10.53 17.93 12.43
N GLU A 260 -11.09 17.85 13.63
CA GLU A 260 -12.30 18.57 14.01
C GLU A 260 -12.11 19.21 15.39
N ALA A 261 -12.67 20.41 15.56
CA ALA A 261 -12.73 21.05 16.86
C ALA A 261 -13.95 20.50 17.62
N VAL A 262 -13.73 19.94 18.81
CA VAL A 262 -14.78 19.35 19.65
C VAL A 262 -14.78 19.99 21.03
N ASN A 263 -15.81 19.70 21.84
CA ASN A 263 -15.96 20.26 23.20
C ASN A 263 -15.87 21.80 23.20
N ASP A 264 -16.79 22.45 22.47
CA ASP A 264 -16.83 23.91 22.28
C ASP A 264 -15.56 24.50 21.65
N GLY A 265 -14.88 23.71 20.83
CA GLY A 265 -13.67 24.09 20.12
C GLY A 265 -12.39 24.07 20.95
N LYS A 266 -12.45 23.55 22.18
CA LYS A 266 -11.29 23.47 23.07
C LYS A 266 -10.39 22.28 22.73
N ASP A 267 -11.00 21.14 22.43
CA ASP A 267 -10.27 19.90 22.19
C ASP A 267 -10.21 19.60 20.69
N LEU A 268 -9.20 18.84 20.30
CA LEU A 268 -9.01 18.40 18.93
C LEU A 268 -9.42 16.93 18.81
N HIS A 269 -10.41 16.63 17.98
CA HIS A 269 -10.58 15.28 17.45
C HIS A 269 -9.69 15.11 16.22
N ILE A 270 -8.98 14.00 16.16
CA ILE A 270 -8.20 13.58 15.01
C ILE A 270 -8.55 12.15 14.65
N SER A 271 -8.69 11.87 13.35
CA SER A 271 -8.80 10.52 12.84
C SER A 271 -7.96 10.31 11.59
N VAL A 272 -7.56 9.06 11.38
CA VAL A 272 -6.97 8.58 10.14
C VAL A 272 -7.77 7.37 9.66
N THR A 273 -8.06 7.33 8.36
CA THR A 273 -8.72 6.20 7.71
C THR A 273 -7.82 5.67 6.61
N MET A 274 -7.46 4.40 6.71
CA MET A 274 -6.51 3.72 5.83
C MET A 274 -7.19 2.46 5.26
N PRO A 275 -7.73 2.50 4.04
CA PRO A 275 -8.58 1.43 3.51
C PRO A 275 -7.79 0.21 3.03
N SER A 276 -6.49 0.34 2.81
CA SER A 276 -5.70 -0.63 2.03
C SER A 276 -4.40 -1.09 2.70
N ILE A 277 -4.37 -1.31 4.03
CA ILE A 277 -3.14 -1.74 4.72
C ILE A 277 -2.85 -3.22 4.46
N GLU A 278 -1.72 -3.50 3.82
CA GLU A 278 -1.30 -4.85 3.45
C GLU A 278 -0.19 -5.36 4.37
N VAL A 279 -0.60 -6.09 5.39
CA VAL A 279 0.32 -6.63 6.40
C VAL A 279 0.06 -8.10 6.68
N GLY A 280 1.10 -8.79 7.13
CA GLY A 280 1.05 -10.14 7.67
C GLY A 280 2.07 -10.33 8.79
N THR A 281 1.82 -11.30 9.66
CA THR A 281 2.72 -11.69 10.75
C THR A 281 3.29 -13.09 10.54
N VAL A 282 3.00 -13.69 9.38
CA VAL A 282 3.51 -14.97 8.89
C VAL A 282 3.92 -14.85 7.43
N GLY A 283 5.06 -15.44 7.06
CA GLY A 283 5.54 -15.48 5.68
C GLY A 283 6.41 -14.29 5.28
N GLY A 284 7.09 -14.38 4.13
CA GLY A 284 7.97 -13.31 3.65
C GLY A 284 9.09 -12.96 4.64
N GLY A 285 9.36 -11.66 4.79
CA GLY A 285 10.41 -11.13 5.66
C GLY A 285 10.15 -11.28 7.16
N THR A 286 8.92 -11.61 7.57
CA THR A 286 8.54 -11.76 8.99
C THR A 286 9.28 -12.90 9.70
N GLN A 287 9.86 -13.83 8.94
CA GLN A 287 10.62 -14.97 9.47
C GLN A 287 12.08 -14.62 9.80
N LEU A 288 12.59 -13.48 9.31
CA LEU A 288 13.94 -13.02 9.60
C LEU A 288 14.06 -12.65 11.08
N ALA A 289 15.17 -13.02 11.72
CA ALA A 289 15.31 -12.94 13.17
C ALA A 289 15.07 -11.52 13.73
N SER A 290 15.61 -10.48 13.08
CA SER A 290 15.43 -9.09 13.53
C SER A 290 13.99 -8.62 13.39
N GLN A 291 13.35 -8.92 12.26
CA GLN A 291 11.96 -8.55 11.98
C GLN A 291 10.98 -9.30 12.89
N SER A 292 11.25 -10.59 13.15
CA SER A 292 10.51 -11.39 14.13
C SER A 292 10.60 -10.78 15.51
N ALA A 293 11.77 -10.33 15.95
CA ALA A 293 11.92 -9.68 17.25
C ALA A 293 11.09 -8.39 17.36
N CYS A 294 10.99 -7.60 16.29
CA CYS A 294 10.11 -6.43 16.25
C CYS A 294 8.62 -6.81 16.31
N LEU A 295 8.21 -7.88 15.65
CA LEU A 295 6.84 -8.42 15.76
C LEU A 295 6.54 -8.96 17.17
N ASP A 296 7.54 -9.58 17.82
CA ASP A 296 7.44 -10.08 19.20
C ASP A 296 7.27 -8.92 20.19
N LEU A 297 8.00 -7.80 20.01
CA LEU A 297 7.84 -6.58 20.81
C LEU A 297 6.42 -6.00 20.72
N LEU A 298 5.79 -6.13 19.56
CA LEU A 298 4.40 -5.72 19.33
C LEU A 298 3.38 -6.79 19.78
N GLY A 299 3.84 -7.97 20.21
CA GLY A 299 2.98 -9.07 20.65
C GLY A 299 2.20 -9.75 19.51
N VAL A 300 2.63 -9.60 18.25
CA VAL A 300 1.87 -10.05 17.06
C VAL A 300 2.60 -11.09 16.22
N LYS A 301 3.76 -11.58 16.64
CA LYS A 301 4.54 -12.52 15.82
C LYS A 301 3.81 -13.85 15.59
N GLY A 302 3.82 -14.31 14.35
CA GLY A 302 3.31 -15.62 13.96
C GLY A 302 1.79 -15.67 13.81
N ALA A 303 1.29 -16.89 13.55
CA ALA A 303 -0.14 -17.15 13.41
C ALA A 303 -0.82 -17.23 14.78
N ASN A 304 -1.99 -16.63 14.90
CA ASN A 304 -2.85 -16.84 16.05
C ASN A 304 -3.69 -18.10 15.81
N ARG A 305 -3.54 -19.11 16.70
CA ARG A 305 -4.21 -20.40 16.56
C ARG A 305 -5.67 -20.37 16.98
N GLU A 306 -6.03 -19.50 17.92
CA GLU A 306 -7.38 -19.39 18.46
C GLU A 306 -8.25 -18.46 17.61
N SER A 307 -7.66 -17.38 17.09
CA SER A 307 -8.34 -16.40 16.24
C SER A 307 -7.49 -16.06 15.02
N PRO A 308 -7.49 -16.92 13.97
CA PRO A 308 -6.71 -16.67 12.76
C PRO A 308 -6.92 -15.26 12.19
N GLY A 309 -5.80 -14.58 11.91
CA GLY A 309 -5.77 -13.21 11.41
C GLY A 309 -5.81 -12.13 12.49
N SER A 310 -5.97 -12.46 13.78
CA SER A 310 -6.00 -11.46 14.85
C SER A 310 -4.67 -10.72 15.00
N ASN A 311 -3.55 -11.41 14.79
CA ASN A 311 -2.24 -10.78 14.91
C ASN A 311 -1.99 -9.83 13.74
N ALA A 312 -2.37 -10.21 12.52
CA ALA A 312 -2.29 -9.32 11.37
C ALA A 312 -3.24 -8.10 11.49
N ARG A 313 -4.44 -8.27 12.06
CA ARG A 313 -5.36 -7.15 12.36
C ARG A 313 -4.78 -6.20 13.41
N LEU A 314 -4.16 -6.74 14.47
CA LEU A 314 -3.50 -5.93 15.48
C LEU A 314 -2.29 -5.17 14.91
N LEU A 315 -1.47 -5.81 14.06
CA LEU A 315 -0.38 -5.13 13.37
C LEU A 315 -0.90 -3.98 12.48
N ALA A 316 -1.98 -4.18 11.73
CA ALA A 316 -2.60 -3.11 10.94
C ALA A 316 -3.08 -1.95 11.82
N THR A 317 -3.61 -2.25 13.01
CA THR A 317 -4.02 -1.25 14.01
C THR A 317 -2.82 -0.47 14.55
N VAL A 318 -1.68 -1.14 14.80
CA VAL A 318 -0.42 -0.49 15.20
C VAL A 318 0.09 0.43 14.10
N VAL A 319 0.02 0.01 12.83
CA VAL A 319 0.38 0.86 11.69
C VAL A 319 -0.48 2.12 11.65
N ALA A 320 -1.81 1.98 11.70
CA ALA A 320 -2.73 3.11 11.67
C ALA A 320 -2.56 4.05 12.88
N GLY A 321 -2.38 3.50 14.08
CA GLY A 321 -2.11 4.29 15.29
C GLY A 321 -0.77 5.04 15.22
N GLY A 322 0.26 4.41 14.65
CA GLY A 322 1.53 5.07 14.34
C GLY A 322 1.35 6.22 13.34
N VAL A 323 0.58 6.01 12.28
CA VAL A 323 0.25 7.05 11.29
C VAL A 323 -0.48 8.20 11.97
N LEU A 324 -1.51 7.94 12.79
CA LEU A 324 -2.23 8.99 13.53
C LEU A 324 -1.28 9.84 14.39
N ALA A 325 -0.39 9.20 15.14
CA ALA A 325 0.60 9.90 15.97
C ALA A 325 1.57 10.73 15.12
N GLY A 326 2.02 10.18 13.98
CA GLY A 326 2.86 10.87 13.01
C GLY A 326 2.17 12.09 12.41
N GLU A 327 0.92 11.95 11.97
CA GLU A 327 0.10 13.01 11.39
C GLU A 327 -0.08 14.15 12.39
N LEU A 328 -0.49 13.83 13.62
CA LEU A 328 -0.65 14.80 14.70
C LEU A 328 0.65 15.60 14.93
N SER A 329 1.78 14.92 15.00
CA SER A 329 3.08 15.56 15.23
C SER A 329 3.50 16.46 14.06
N LEU A 330 3.37 16.01 12.82
CA LEU A 330 3.84 16.76 11.65
C LEU A 330 2.95 17.98 11.38
N LEU A 331 1.62 17.81 11.42
CA LEU A 331 0.68 18.92 11.27
C LEU A 331 0.90 19.98 12.35
N SER A 332 1.18 19.57 13.58
CA SER A 332 1.52 20.50 14.68
C SER A 332 2.79 21.28 14.41
N ALA A 333 3.85 20.62 13.95
CA ALA A 333 5.11 21.29 13.62
C ALA A 333 4.97 22.27 12.43
N LEU A 334 4.12 21.94 11.45
CA LEU A 334 3.79 22.81 10.32
C LEU A 334 2.98 24.03 10.78
N ALA A 335 1.91 23.82 11.56
CA ALA A 335 1.06 24.88 12.09
C ALA A 335 1.85 25.86 12.98
N ALA A 336 2.83 25.37 13.74
CA ALA A 336 3.70 26.19 14.57
C ALA A 336 4.86 26.86 13.81
N GLY A 337 5.02 26.60 12.50
CA GLY A 337 6.14 27.11 11.69
C GLY A 337 7.52 26.56 12.10
N GLN A 338 7.56 25.38 12.74
CA GLN A 338 8.77 24.81 13.33
C GLN A 338 9.48 23.77 12.44
N LEU A 339 8.86 23.34 11.33
CA LEU A 339 9.39 22.24 10.52
C LEU A 339 10.85 22.46 10.07
N VAL A 340 11.17 23.63 9.54
CA VAL A 340 12.52 23.95 9.05
C VAL A 340 13.55 23.92 10.19
N LYS A 341 13.20 24.45 11.37
CA LYS A 341 14.09 24.45 12.55
C LYS A 341 14.36 23.04 13.07
N SER A 342 13.33 22.18 13.09
CA SER A 342 13.47 20.78 13.53
C SER A 342 14.29 19.93 12.56
N HIS A 343 14.08 20.09 11.24
CA HIS A 343 14.92 19.42 10.24
C HIS A 343 16.38 19.84 10.34
N MET A 344 16.65 21.14 10.55
CA MET A 344 18.01 21.65 10.69
C MET A 344 18.71 21.15 11.95
N LYS A 345 17.98 20.91 13.04
CA LYS A 345 18.51 20.45 14.33
C LYS A 345 18.75 18.94 14.39
N TYR A 346 17.83 18.14 13.84
CA TYR A 346 17.83 16.67 14.04
C TYR A 346 18.13 15.88 12.76
N ASN A 347 17.87 16.43 11.57
CA ASN A 347 18.10 15.78 10.28
C ASN A 347 19.37 16.29 9.57
N ARG A 348 20.17 17.12 10.26
CA ARG A 348 21.51 17.53 9.83
C ARG A 348 22.50 17.16 10.93
N SER A 349 23.59 16.47 10.60
CA SER A 349 24.59 16.13 11.61
C SER A 349 25.23 17.41 12.18
N SER A 350 25.20 17.57 13.50
CA SER A 350 25.81 18.70 14.25
C SER A 350 27.30 18.91 14.00
N ARG A 351 27.98 17.98 13.32
CA ARG A 351 29.38 18.08 12.89
C ARG A 351 29.66 19.14 11.81
N ASP A 352 28.64 19.66 11.11
CA ASP A 352 28.85 20.67 10.07
C ASP A 352 28.81 22.13 10.61
N MET A 353 28.34 22.38 11.84
CA MET A 353 28.27 23.73 12.43
C MET A 353 29.55 24.17 13.15
N SER A 354 30.31 23.25 13.75
CA SER A 354 31.54 23.60 14.48
C SER A 354 32.71 23.98 13.57
N LYS A 355 32.67 23.61 12.27
CA LYS A 355 33.68 24.01 11.27
C LYS A 355 33.45 25.38 10.65
N ALA A 356 32.21 25.90 10.64
CA ALA A 356 31.92 27.23 10.12
C ALA A 356 32.33 28.34 11.12
N ALA A 357 32.23 28.06 12.42
CA ALA A 357 32.66 28.98 13.48
C ALA A 357 34.19 29.10 13.61
N SER A 358 34.95 28.10 13.18
CA SER A 358 36.43 28.11 13.23
C SER A 358 37.10 28.70 11.97
N LEU A 359 36.32 29.14 10.98
CA LEU A 359 36.81 29.79 9.74
C LEU A 359 36.46 31.29 9.70
N SER A 360 35.92 31.83 10.80
CA SER A 360 35.56 33.25 10.97
C SER A 360 36.16 33.88 12.23
N SER A 361 37.22 33.28 12.77
CA SER A 361 38.04 33.81 13.88
C SER A 361 39.46 34.06 13.42
#